data_AF-A0A133Z2K7-F1
#
_entry.id   AF-A0A133Z2K7-F1
#
_cell.length_a   1.000
_cell.length_b   1.000
_cell.length_c   1.000
_cell.angle_alpha   90.00
_cell.angle_beta   90.00
_cell.angle_gamma   90.00
#
_symmetry.space_group_name_H-M   'P 1'
#
loop_
_entity.id
_entity.type
_entity.pdbx_description
1 polymer ?
#
loop_
_entity_poly.entity_id
_entity_poly.type
_entity_poly.pdbx_seq_one_letter_code
_entity_poly.pdbx_strand_id
1 'polypeptide(L)'
;MRSKTIFRKNIFQSCLVMLLLLGTLFSLAGCADDEEKAQLASYHWETVAVSQEEFRIPENYMNKDELYLFVSRDILDSHYDLSKVTLGDKRIKLVDSSFNLPGPGFKALFLVGKFDLKDKPASDDLKVPGLNKTGNVAIAYKKR
;
A
#
# COMPACT_ATOMS: atom_id res chain seq x y z
N MET A 1 45.86 -26.24 24.97
CA MET A 1 45.20 -26.30 23.65
C MET A 1 43.70 -26.57 23.69
N ARG A 2 43.17 -27.35 24.64
CA ARG A 2 41.75 -27.78 24.70
C ARG A 2 40.71 -26.66 24.87
N SER A 3 41.06 -25.56 25.54
CA SER A 3 40.15 -24.42 25.82
C SER A 3 39.84 -23.57 24.57
N LYS A 4 40.83 -23.34 23.69
CA LYS A 4 40.64 -22.55 22.45
C LYS A 4 39.68 -23.21 21.46
N THR A 5 39.62 -24.53 21.43
CA THR A 5 38.75 -25.30 20.53
C THR A 5 37.29 -25.28 20.95
N ILE A 6 37.02 -25.23 22.27
CA ILE A 6 35.65 -25.19 22.82
C ILE A 6 35.04 -23.80 22.63
N PHE A 7 35.82 -22.73 22.85
CA PHE A 7 35.37 -21.35 22.67
C PHE A 7 34.94 -21.05 21.22
N ARG A 8 35.73 -21.50 20.24
CA ARG A 8 35.41 -21.34 18.82
C ARG A 8 34.16 -22.11 18.39
N LYS A 9 33.93 -23.29 18.98
CA LYS A 9 32.75 -24.13 18.69
C LYS A 9 31.46 -23.52 19.24
N ASN A 10 31.52 -22.99 20.46
CA ASN A 10 30.38 -22.33 21.10
C ASN A 10 30.01 -21.01 20.41
N ILE A 11 30.99 -20.21 19.98
CA ILE A 11 30.73 -18.99 19.19
C ILE A 11 30.10 -19.34 17.84
N PHE A 12 30.65 -20.32 17.12
CA PHE A 12 30.13 -20.69 15.80
C PHE A 12 28.71 -21.26 15.88
N GLN A 13 28.41 -22.09 16.89
CA GLN A 13 27.04 -22.55 17.13
C GLN A 13 26.10 -21.41 17.52
N SER A 14 26.53 -20.48 18.38
CA SER A 14 25.70 -19.33 18.76
C SER A 14 25.38 -18.43 17.56
N CYS A 15 26.37 -18.19 16.67
CA CYS A 15 26.14 -17.44 15.43
C CYS A 15 25.21 -18.19 14.48
N LEU A 16 25.38 -19.50 14.32
CA LEU A 16 24.50 -20.33 13.48
C LEU A 16 23.05 -20.31 13.98
N VAL A 17 22.85 -20.43 15.30
CA VAL A 17 21.52 -20.38 15.93
C VAL A 17 20.90 -18.99 15.76
N MET A 18 21.66 -17.90 15.94
CA MET A 18 21.17 -16.56 15.65
C MET A 18 20.75 -16.39 14.18
N LEU A 19 21.56 -16.88 13.24
CA LEU A 19 21.25 -16.80 11.80
C LEU A 19 20.00 -17.60 11.44
N LEU A 20 19.83 -18.78 12.03
CA LEU A 20 18.61 -19.59 11.88
C LEU A 20 17.39 -18.88 12.45
N LEU A 21 17.49 -18.27 13.64
CA LEU A 21 16.41 -17.49 14.24
C LEU A 21 16.04 -16.27 13.39
N LEU A 22 17.03 -15.50 12.92
CA LEU A 22 16.83 -14.40 11.98
C LEU A 22 16.14 -14.88 10.70
N GLY A 23 16.61 -15.99 10.10
CA GLY A 23 15.98 -16.58 8.92
C GLY A 23 14.51 -16.94 9.14
N THR A 24 14.18 -17.58 10.27
CA THR A 24 12.78 -17.93 10.59
C THR A 24 11.89 -16.72 10.83
N LEU A 25 12.42 -15.64 11.42
CA LEU A 25 11.69 -14.39 11.63
C LEU A 25 11.40 -13.68 10.29
N PHE A 26 12.37 -13.64 9.37
CA PHE A 26 12.16 -13.08 8.03
C PHE A 26 11.17 -13.89 7.20
N SER A 27 11.20 -15.23 7.29
CA SER A 27 10.21 -16.08 6.63
C SER A 27 8.79 -15.83 7.11
N LEU A 28 8.57 -15.70 8.43
CA LEU A 28 7.24 -15.42 8.98
C LEU A 28 6.70 -14.05 8.56
N ALA A 29 7.55 -13.01 8.57
CA ALA A 29 7.15 -11.67 8.17
C ALA A 29 6.80 -11.60 6.66
N GLY A 30 7.53 -12.34 5.82
CA GLY A 30 7.22 -12.44 4.39
C GLY A 30 5.89 -13.15 4.12
N CYS A 31 5.56 -14.21 4.88
CA CYS A 31 4.33 -14.97 4.66
C CYS A 31 3.04 -14.15 4.84
N ALA A 32 3.00 -13.21 5.80
CA ALA A 32 1.81 -12.39 6.02
C ALA A 32 1.57 -11.38 4.89
N ASP A 33 2.64 -10.74 4.40
CA ASP A 33 2.59 -9.80 3.27
C ASP A 33 2.23 -10.53 1.96
N ASP A 34 2.71 -11.76 1.77
CA ASP A 34 2.35 -12.60 0.63
C ASP A 34 0.87 -13.00 0.60
N GLU A 35 0.27 -13.29 1.77
CA GLU A 35 -1.15 -13.64 1.86
C GLU A 35 -2.06 -12.44 1.55
N GLU A 36 -1.76 -11.26 2.11
CA GLU A 36 -2.50 -10.02 1.80
C GLU A 36 -2.41 -9.70 0.31
N LYS A 37 -1.21 -9.75 -0.26
CA LYS A 37 -0.99 -9.55 -1.70
C LYS A 37 -1.78 -10.53 -2.54
N ALA A 38 -1.77 -11.82 -2.19
CA ALA A 38 -2.52 -12.83 -2.91
C ALA A 38 -4.02 -12.54 -2.88
N GLN A 39 -4.55 -12.15 -1.72
CA GLN A 39 -5.95 -11.75 -1.60
C GLN A 39 -6.27 -10.50 -2.43
N LEU A 40 -5.45 -9.45 -2.36
CA LEU A 40 -5.65 -8.23 -3.13
C LEU A 40 -5.51 -8.47 -4.65
N ALA A 41 -4.59 -9.35 -5.06
CA ALA A 41 -4.39 -9.75 -6.45
C ALA A 41 -5.52 -10.63 -6.99
N SER A 42 -6.28 -11.31 -6.12
CA SER A 42 -7.42 -12.14 -6.53
C SER A 42 -8.62 -11.32 -7.03
N TYR A 43 -8.68 -10.03 -6.71
CA TYR A 43 -9.75 -9.14 -7.17
C TYR A 43 -9.45 -8.57 -8.56
N HIS A 44 -10.50 -8.36 -9.35
CA HIS A 44 -10.42 -7.48 -10.50
C HIS A 44 -10.55 -6.02 -10.03
N TRP A 45 -9.64 -5.17 -10.46
CA TRP A 45 -9.61 -3.76 -10.06
C TRP A 45 -10.05 -2.87 -11.20
N GLU A 46 -11.06 -2.04 -10.97
CA GLU A 46 -11.41 -0.97 -11.88
C GLU A 46 -10.83 0.33 -11.35
N THR A 47 -10.02 1.02 -12.17
CA THR A 47 -9.26 2.19 -11.76
C THR A 47 -9.67 3.43 -12.55
N VAL A 48 -9.64 4.58 -11.89
CA VAL A 48 -9.80 5.90 -12.51
C VAL A 48 -8.62 6.77 -12.10
N ALA A 49 -7.94 7.36 -13.10
CA ALA A 49 -6.83 8.26 -12.86
C ALA A 49 -7.34 9.62 -12.36
N VAL A 50 -6.72 10.13 -11.30
CA VAL A 50 -6.95 11.47 -10.78
C VAL A 50 -6.12 12.44 -11.61
N SER A 51 -6.80 13.37 -12.28
CA SER A 51 -6.17 14.29 -13.25
C SER A 51 -5.90 15.69 -12.69
N GLN A 52 -6.51 16.04 -11.56
CA GLN A 52 -6.46 17.37 -10.96
C GLN A 52 -6.48 17.26 -9.43
N GLU A 53 -6.13 18.34 -8.73
CA GLU A 53 -6.11 18.38 -7.27
C GLU A 53 -7.49 18.19 -6.65
N GLU A 54 -8.54 18.68 -7.31
CA GLU A 54 -9.93 18.43 -6.94
C GLU A 54 -10.57 17.66 -8.09
N PHE A 55 -10.96 16.43 -7.82
CA PHE A 55 -11.46 15.50 -8.82
C PHE A 55 -12.79 14.92 -8.38
N ARG A 56 -13.84 15.15 -9.19
CA ARG A 56 -15.15 14.55 -8.96
C ARG A 56 -15.10 13.06 -9.25
N ILE A 57 -15.29 12.23 -8.23
CA ILE A 57 -15.34 10.79 -8.40
C ILE A 57 -16.60 10.42 -9.22
N PRO A 58 -16.48 9.55 -10.24
CA PRO A 58 -17.64 9.08 -11.00
C PRO A 58 -18.69 8.38 -10.12
N GLU A 59 -19.97 8.56 -10.41
CA GLU A 59 -21.07 8.02 -9.59
C GLU A 59 -21.01 6.49 -9.40
N ASN A 60 -20.54 5.75 -10.41
CA ASN A 60 -20.40 4.31 -10.33
C ASN A 60 -19.33 3.83 -9.34
N TYR A 61 -18.45 4.73 -8.87
CA TYR A 61 -17.48 4.46 -7.80
C TYR A 61 -18.09 4.79 -6.43
N MET A 62 -18.99 5.77 -6.35
CA MET A 62 -19.63 6.19 -5.10
C MET A 62 -20.71 5.23 -4.58
N ASN A 63 -21.10 4.24 -5.40
CA ASN A 63 -22.02 3.18 -4.98
C ASN A 63 -21.33 1.95 -4.35
N LYS A 64 -20.01 2.03 -4.12
CA LYS A 64 -19.21 0.97 -3.50
C LYS A 64 -19.10 1.16 -2.00
N ASP A 65 -18.79 0.08 -1.28
CA ASP A 65 -18.57 0.14 0.17
C ASP A 65 -17.23 0.78 0.53
N GLU A 66 -16.21 0.60 -0.32
CA GLU A 66 -14.86 1.10 -0.11
C GLU A 66 -14.26 1.59 -1.43
N LEU A 67 -13.52 2.70 -1.34
CA LEU A 67 -12.65 3.17 -2.41
C LEU A 67 -11.20 3.12 -1.95
N TYR A 68 -10.33 2.71 -2.85
CA TYR A 68 -8.90 2.50 -2.58
C TYR A 68 -8.10 3.57 -3.32
N LEU A 69 -7.14 4.20 -2.65
CA LEU A 69 -6.23 5.16 -3.24
C LEU A 69 -4.91 4.47 -3.58
N PHE A 70 -4.51 4.63 -4.83
CA PHE A 70 -3.23 4.19 -5.33
C PHE A 70 -2.40 5.38 -5.78
N VAL A 71 -1.10 5.37 -5.49
CA VAL A 71 -0.17 6.43 -5.90
C VAL A 71 1.09 5.87 -6.53
N SER A 72 1.71 6.63 -7.43
CA SER A 72 2.98 6.23 -8.04
C SER A 72 4.13 6.32 -7.04
N ARG A 73 5.22 5.60 -7.33
CA ARG A 73 6.46 5.67 -6.55
C ARG A 73 7.00 7.10 -6.44
N ASP A 74 6.85 7.91 -7.49
CA ASP A 74 7.25 9.34 -7.49
C ASP A 74 6.64 10.11 -6.31
N ILE A 75 5.39 9.81 -5.93
CA ILE A 75 4.71 10.47 -4.80
C ILE A 75 5.24 9.97 -3.46
N LEU A 76 5.45 8.65 -3.33
CA LEU A 76 6.01 8.05 -2.12
C LEU A 76 7.42 8.58 -1.83
N ASP A 77 8.26 8.64 -2.85
CA ASP A 77 9.65 9.10 -2.75
C ASP A 77 9.73 10.62 -2.50
N SER A 78 8.69 11.38 -2.85
CA SER A 78 8.61 12.82 -2.58
C SER A 78 8.31 13.17 -1.12
N HIS A 79 8.06 12.19 -0.25
CA HIS A 79 7.61 12.38 1.13
C HIS A 79 6.33 13.23 1.25
N TYR A 80 5.44 13.11 0.26
CA TYR A 80 4.16 13.78 0.28
C TYR A 80 3.31 13.29 1.46
N ASP A 81 2.69 14.22 2.19
CA ASP A 81 1.81 13.91 3.30
C ASP A 81 0.43 13.47 2.80
N LEU A 82 0.29 12.16 2.62
CA LEU A 82 -0.96 11.52 2.18
C LEU A 82 -2.12 11.71 3.16
N SER A 83 -1.88 12.08 4.42
CA SER A 83 -2.97 12.32 5.39
C SER A 83 -3.83 13.54 5.05
N LYS A 84 -3.36 14.39 4.12
CA LYS A 84 -4.08 15.55 3.58
C LYS A 84 -5.11 15.18 2.52
N VAL A 85 -5.10 13.95 2.03
CA VAL A 85 -6.03 13.50 0.99
C VAL A 85 -7.42 13.26 1.59
N THR A 86 -8.43 13.90 1.02
CA THR A 86 -9.82 13.81 1.50
C THR A 86 -10.78 13.44 0.38
N LEU A 87 -11.92 12.87 0.76
CA LEU A 87 -13.08 12.64 -0.11
C LEU A 87 -14.28 13.31 0.57
N GLY A 88 -14.69 14.46 0.05
CA GLY A 88 -15.62 15.36 0.74
C GLY A 88 -15.06 15.79 2.10
N ASP A 89 -15.78 15.47 3.16
CA ASP A 89 -15.42 15.72 4.56
C ASP A 89 -14.58 14.59 5.19
N LYS A 90 -14.46 13.44 4.50
CA LYS A 90 -13.75 12.27 5.02
C LYS A 90 -12.26 12.32 4.70
N ARG A 91 -11.43 12.04 5.71
CA ARG A 91 -9.99 11.83 5.51
C ARG A 91 -9.70 10.40 5.10
N ILE A 92 -8.63 10.22 4.33
CA ILE A 92 -8.15 8.90 3.96
C ILE A 92 -7.72 8.09 5.20
N LYS A 93 -8.05 6.79 5.20
CA LYS A 93 -7.44 5.83 6.12
C LYS A 93 -6.23 5.21 5.44
N LEU A 94 -5.04 5.58 5.88
CA LEU A 94 -3.79 5.01 5.38
C LEU A 94 -3.73 3.51 5.70
N VAL A 95 -3.17 2.75 4.77
CA VAL A 95 -2.91 1.32 4.94
C VAL A 95 -1.43 1.06 4.73
N ASP A 96 -0.87 0.17 5.55
CA ASP A 96 0.47 -0.34 5.37
C ASP A 96 0.37 -1.56 4.45
N SER A 97 0.50 -1.33 3.14
CA SER A 97 0.39 -2.38 2.13
C SER A 97 1.47 -2.17 1.08
N SER A 98 2.06 -3.27 0.63
CA SER A 98 3.04 -3.24 -0.46
C SER A 98 2.44 -3.70 -1.81
N PHE A 99 1.11 -3.87 -1.85
CA PHE A 99 0.36 -4.21 -3.07
C PHE A 99 0.42 -3.08 -4.10
N ASN A 100 0.50 -3.46 -5.38
CA ASN A 100 0.51 -2.51 -6.48
C ASN A 100 -0.29 -2.99 -7.70
N LEU A 101 -0.66 -2.03 -8.52
CA LEU A 101 -1.34 -2.24 -9.81
C LEU A 101 -0.50 -1.65 -10.94
N PRO A 102 -0.61 -2.20 -12.16
CA PRO A 102 -0.08 -1.55 -13.35
C PRO A 102 -0.84 -0.24 -13.58
N GLY A 103 -0.10 0.85 -13.72
CA GLY A 103 -0.59 2.18 -14.02
C GLY A 103 -0.23 2.65 -15.43
N PRO A 104 -0.70 3.85 -15.82
CA PRO A 104 -0.41 4.43 -17.13
C PRO A 104 1.09 4.63 -17.34
N GLY A 105 1.57 4.34 -18.55
CA GLY A 105 2.97 4.51 -18.93
C GLY A 105 3.94 3.54 -18.23
N PHE A 106 3.50 2.30 -17.94
CA PHE A 106 4.28 1.27 -17.24
C PHE A 106 4.71 1.65 -15.81
N LYS A 107 4.08 2.66 -15.21
CA LYS A 107 4.31 3.03 -13.81
C LYS A 107 3.57 2.08 -12.89
N ALA A 108 4.20 1.63 -11.81
CA ALA A 108 3.49 0.93 -10.74
C ALA A 108 2.77 1.92 -9.84
N LEU A 109 1.52 1.61 -9.48
CA LEU A 109 0.72 2.36 -8.52
C LEU A 109 0.54 1.53 -7.26
N PHE A 110 0.99 2.04 -6.12
CA PHE A 110 0.99 1.35 -4.83
C PHE A 110 -0.25 1.73 -4.03
N LEU A 111 -0.87 0.73 -3.39
CA LEU A 111 -1.99 0.95 -2.48
C LEU A 111 -1.50 1.67 -1.22
N VAL A 112 -2.09 2.84 -0.92
CA VAL A 112 -1.66 3.66 0.23
C VAL A 112 -2.76 3.98 1.21
N GLY A 113 -4.02 3.82 0.81
CA GLY A 113 -5.12 4.04 1.73
C GLY A 113 -6.46 3.73 1.11
N LYS A 114 -7.49 3.92 1.92
CA LYS A 114 -8.87 3.71 1.52
C LYS A 114 -9.83 4.69 2.19
N PHE A 115 -10.98 4.84 1.57
CA PHE A 115 -12.14 5.53 2.11
C PHE A 115 -13.25 4.51 2.37
N ASP A 116 -13.83 4.57 3.57
CA ASP A 116 -15.05 3.83 3.89
C ASP A 116 -16.25 4.67 3.43
N LEU A 117 -17.03 4.12 2.52
CA LEU A 117 -18.21 4.75 1.91
C LEU A 117 -19.53 4.26 2.50
N LYS A 118 -19.51 3.41 3.54
CA LYS A 118 -20.75 2.97 4.22
C LYS A 118 -21.57 4.16 4.71
N ASP A 119 -20.90 5.14 5.29
CA ASP A 119 -21.46 6.48 5.47
C ASP A 119 -21.07 7.31 4.25
N LYS A 120 -22.04 7.76 3.45
CA LYS A 120 -21.71 8.55 2.27
C LYS A 120 -21.00 9.85 2.67
N PRO A 121 -19.93 10.25 1.99
CA PRO A 121 -19.29 11.54 2.24
C PRO A 121 -20.24 12.67 1.87
N ALA A 122 -20.01 13.86 2.45
CA ALA A 122 -20.79 15.06 2.16
C ALA A 122 -20.63 15.53 0.69
N SER A 123 -19.55 15.13 0.02
CA SER A 123 -19.33 15.34 -1.40
C SER A 123 -18.49 14.21 -2.01
N ASP A 124 -18.64 13.98 -3.30
CA ASP A 124 -17.85 13.01 -4.08
C ASP A 124 -16.56 13.62 -4.64
N ASP A 125 -16.15 14.77 -4.10
CA ASP A 125 -14.95 15.48 -4.53
C ASP A 125 -13.73 14.91 -3.79
N LEU A 126 -12.86 14.24 -4.52
CA LEU A 126 -11.55 13.84 -4.03
C LEU A 126 -10.60 15.04 -4.08
N LYS A 127 -10.01 15.38 -2.94
CA LYS A 127 -8.99 16.42 -2.82
C LYS A 127 -7.65 15.80 -2.57
N VAL A 128 -6.71 16.08 -3.46
CA VAL A 128 -5.32 15.63 -3.43
C VAL A 128 -4.41 16.86 -3.59
N PRO A 129 -4.30 17.73 -2.56
CA PRO A 129 -3.70 19.05 -2.69
C PRO A 129 -2.24 18.98 -3.12
N GLY A 130 -1.84 19.82 -4.09
CA GLY A 130 -0.46 19.86 -4.59
C GLY A 130 -0.04 18.69 -5.49
N LEU A 131 -0.95 17.75 -5.80
CA LEU A 131 -0.73 16.69 -6.79
C LEU A 131 -1.54 17.00 -8.06
N ASN A 132 -0.87 17.58 -9.06
CA ASN A 132 -1.50 17.99 -10.34
C ASN A 132 -1.09 17.13 -11.54
N LYS A 133 -0.34 16.04 -11.33
CA LYS A 133 0.16 15.18 -12.42
C LYS A 133 -0.77 13.99 -12.65
N THR A 134 -1.49 14.02 -13.77
CA THR A 134 -2.33 12.90 -14.23
C THR A 134 -1.52 11.60 -14.27
N GLY A 135 -2.09 10.53 -13.70
CA GLY A 135 -1.50 9.19 -13.71
C GLY A 135 -0.54 8.89 -12.55
N ASN A 136 -0.29 9.84 -11.65
CA ASN A 136 0.42 9.58 -10.40
C ASN A 136 -0.50 9.17 -9.25
N VAL A 137 -1.80 9.39 -9.40
CA VAL A 137 -2.81 9.04 -8.39
C VAL A 137 -3.98 8.39 -9.11
N ALA A 138 -4.51 7.33 -8.54
CA ALA A 138 -5.69 6.65 -9.03
C ALA A 138 -6.59 6.24 -7.87
N ILE A 139 -7.89 6.23 -8.12
CA ILE A 139 -8.88 5.61 -7.25
C ILE A 139 -9.28 4.27 -7.88
N ALA A 140 -9.50 3.27 -7.04
CA ALA A 140 -9.97 1.97 -7.49
C ALA A 140 -11.03 1.38 -6.57
N TYR A 141 -11.79 0.43 -7.09
CA TYR A 141 -12.64 -0.44 -6.30
C TYR A 141 -12.46 -1.90 -6.71
N LYS A 142 -12.75 -2.80 -5.78
CA LYS A 142 -12.78 -4.24 -6.01
C LYS A 142 -14.03 -4.60 -6.80
N LYS A 143 -13.86 -5.14 -7.99
CA LYS A 143 -14.92 -5.77 -8.77
C LYS A 143 -14.94 -7.25 -8.41
N ARG A 144 -16.11 -7.73 -8.00
CA ARG A 144 -16.36 -9.17 -7.79
C ARG A 144 -16.44 -9.90 -9.12
#